data_AF-A0A3B9L8L4-F1
#
_entry.id   AF-A0A3B9L8L4-F1
#
_cell.length_a   1.000
_cell.length_b   1.000
_cell.length_c   1.000
_cell.angle_alpha   90.00
_cell.angle_beta   90.00
_cell.angle_gamma   90.00
#
_symmetry.space_group_name_H-M   'P 1'
#
loop_
_entity.id
_entity.type
_entity.pdbx_description
1 polymer ?
#
loop_
_entity_poly.entity_id
_entity_poly.type
_entity_poly.pdbx_seq_one_letter_code
_entity_poly.pdbx_strand_id
1 'polypeptide(L)'
;KPLIIHEQNSIAGLTNKVLSVFASRVLVAFPSVLPEQGILVGNPVRQTLSELDPPEQRYAQRKGKLKLLVVGGSLGATALNDVIPKALAQLPVNVRPEVIHQAGEKHIEAMSAHYEALGVEAVTRAFIQNMPDVY
;
A
#
# COMPACT_ATOMS: atom_id res chain seq x y z
N LYS A 1 -24.07 27.19 -4.63
CA LYS A 1 -23.80 25.92 -5.35
C LYS A 1 -23.71 24.81 -4.30
N PRO A 2 -24.21 23.58 -4.53
CA PRO A 2 -24.08 22.50 -3.56
C PRO A 2 -22.60 22.12 -3.36
N LEU A 3 -22.21 21.84 -2.12
CA LEU A 3 -20.87 21.39 -1.74
C LEU A 3 -20.92 19.91 -1.36
N ILE A 4 -20.05 19.10 -1.95
CA ILE A 4 -19.87 17.70 -1.60
C ILE A 4 -18.42 17.50 -1.20
N ILE A 5 -18.18 16.84 -0.07
CA ILE A 5 -16.83 16.48 0.40
C ILE A 5 -16.73 14.97 0.58
N HIS A 6 -15.50 14.46 0.52
CA HIS A 6 -15.18 13.05 0.77
C HIS A 6 -13.96 12.96 1.69
N GLU A 7 -14.07 12.22 2.79
CA GLU A 7 -12.95 11.91 3.70
C GLU A 7 -12.43 10.49 3.45
N GLN A 8 -11.18 10.39 3.00
CA GLN A 8 -10.54 9.13 2.63
C GLN A 8 -9.96 8.41 3.84
N ASN A 9 -9.61 9.14 4.90
CA ASN A 9 -8.87 8.62 6.05
C ASN A 9 -9.81 8.15 7.17
N SER A 10 -9.29 7.30 8.06
CA SER A 10 -10.00 6.84 9.25
C SER A 10 -10.12 7.90 10.35
N ILE A 11 -9.37 9.00 10.23
CA ILE A 11 -9.46 10.18 11.08
C ILE A 11 -9.71 11.38 10.17
N ALA A 12 -10.79 12.12 10.42
CA ALA A 12 -11.13 13.27 9.60
C ALA A 12 -10.04 14.34 9.67
N GLY A 13 -9.58 14.78 8.50
CA GLY A 13 -8.67 15.92 8.40
C GLY A 13 -9.37 17.21 8.86
N LEU A 14 -8.59 18.16 9.39
CA LEU A 14 -9.13 19.43 9.91
C LEU A 14 -10.02 20.15 8.89
N THR A 15 -9.57 20.24 7.63
CA THR A 15 -10.32 20.87 6.56
C THR A 15 -11.67 20.19 6.32
N ASN A 16 -11.69 18.85 6.21
CA ASN A 16 -12.93 18.11 6.00
C ASN A 16 -13.87 18.18 7.21
N LYS A 17 -13.32 18.21 8.43
CA LYS A 17 -14.09 18.40 9.67
C LYS A 17 -14.75 19.78 9.74
N VAL A 18 -14.10 20.83 9.24
CA VAL A 18 -14.70 22.17 9.19
C VAL A 18 -15.72 22.28 8.06
N LEU A 19 -15.38 21.76 6.87
CA LEU A 19 -16.27 21.82 5.70
C LEU A 19 -17.51 20.94 5.85
N SER A 20 -17.48 19.90 6.67
CA SER A 20 -18.63 19.00 6.86
C SER A 20 -19.86 19.72 7.41
N VAL A 21 -19.68 20.81 8.16
CA VAL A 21 -20.77 21.65 8.69
C VAL A 21 -21.49 22.42 7.57
N PHE A 22 -20.79 22.75 6.48
CA PHE A 22 -21.31 23.53 5.36
C PHE A 22 -21.66 22.69 4.13
N ALA A 23 -21.24 21.42 4.11
CA ALA A 23 -21.43 20.54 2.97
C ALA A 23 -22.89 20.09 2.84
N SER A 24 -23.39 20.06 1.61
CA SER A 24 -24.69 19.48 1.27
C SER A 24 -24.68 17.95 1.39
N ARG A 25 -23.52 17.31 1.15
CA ARG A 25 -23.27 15.89 1.44
C ARG A 25 -21.84 15.67 1.90
N VAL A 26 -21.70 14.80 2.90
CA VAL A 26 -20.41 14.35 3.43
C VAL A 26 -20.30 12.85 3.16
N LEU A 27 -19.32 12.46 2.38
CA LEU A 27 -19.01 11.06 2.06
C LEU A 27 -17.81 10.61 2.88
N VAL A 28 -17.83 9.39 3.41
CA VAL A 28 -16.73 8.86 4.23
C VAL A 28 -16.32 7.46 3.80
N ALA A 29 -15.02 7.18 3.88
CA ALA A 29 -14.47 5.88 3.52
C ALA A 29 -14.50 4.84 4.64
N PHE A 30 -14.52 5.29 5.90
CA PHE A 30 -14.46 4.43 7.07
C PHE A 30 -15.63 4.71 8.02
N PRO A 31 -16.07 3.70 8.80
CA PRO A 31 -17.13 3.88 9.79
C PRO A 31 -16.70 4.87 10.88
N SER A 32 -17.68 5.55 11.48
CA SER A 32 -17.47 6.48 12.60
C SER A 32 -16.63 7.73 12.31
N VAL A 33 -16.27 7.96 11.04
CA VAL A 33 -15.70 9.22 10.57
C VAL A 33 -16.85 10.22 10.38
N LEU A 34 -16.82 11.35 11.07
CA LEU A 34 -17.88 12.38 11.03
C LEU A 34 -19.29 11.77 11.23
N PRO A 35 -19.54 11.09 12.36
CA PRO A 35 -20.64 10.13 12.51
C PRO A 35 -22.04 10.72 12.36
N GLU A 36 -22.19 12.03 12.61
CA GLU A 36 -23.48 12.71 12.52
C GLU A 36 -23.83 13.16 11.09
N GLN A 37 -22.86 13.24 10.17
CA GLN A 37 -23.05 13.80 8.83
C GLN A 37 -22.61 12.85 7.70
N GLY A 38 -21.77 11.86 7.99
CA GLY A 38 -21.10 11.02 7.00
C GLY A 38 -21.97 9.90 6.42
N ILE A 39 -21.99 9.80 5.09
CA ILE A 39 -22.51 8.65 4.34
C ILE A 39 -21.34 7.73 4.01
N LEU A 40 -21.36 6.50 4.52
CA LEU A 40 -20.31 5.51 4.27
C LEU A 40 -20.37 5.02 2.82
N VAL A 41 -19.32 5.28 2.06
CA VAL A 41 -19.20 4.88 0.63
C VAL A 41 -17.90 4.14 0.31
N GLY A 42 -16.96 4.07 1.26
CA GLY A 42 -15.63 3.50 1.01
C GLY A 42 -14.70 4.45 0.24
N ASN A 43 -13.52 3.97 -0.14
CA ASN A 43 -12.64 4.70 -1.05
C ASN A 43 -12.84 4.21 -2.49
N PRO A 44 -12.88 5.11 -3.48
CA PRO A 44 -12.86 4.69 -4.87
C PRO A 44 -11.53 3.98 -5.18
N VAL A 45 -11.62 2.79 -5.78
CA VAL A 45 -10.46 1.97 -6.17
C VAL A 45 -10.38 1.93 -7.70
N ARG A 46 -9.17 1.77 -8.25
CA ARG A 46 -8.97 1.56 -9.69
C ARG A 46 -9.73 0.30 -10.13
N GLN A 47 -10.46 0.39 -11.24
CA GLN A 47 -11.26 -0.71 -11.77
C GLN A 47 -10.45 -2.01 -11.96
N THR A 48 -9.22 -1.88 -12.46
CA THR A 48 -8.32 -3.04 -12.67
C THR A 48 -7.96 -3.79 -11.39
N LEU A 49 -8.06 -3.16 -10.21
CA LEU A 49 -7.86 -3.84 -8.93
C LEU A 49 -9.15 -4.48 -8.42
N SER A 50 -10.32 -3.90 -8.71
CA SER A 50 -11.61 -4.51 -8.35
C SER A 50 -11.98 -5.72 -9.20
N GLU A 51 -11.35 -5.88 -10.36
CA GLU A 51 -11.54 -7.00 -11.29
C GLU A 51 -10.58 -8.16 -11.02
N LEU A 52 -9.69 -8.06 -10.01
CA LEU A 52 -8.83 -9.17 -9.61
C LEU A 52 -9.67 -10.35 -9.09
N ASP A 53 -9.25 -11.56 -9.46
CA ASP A 53 -9.87 -12.79 -8.98
C ASP A 53 -9.90 -12.83 -7.44
N PRO A 54 -10.93 -13.42 -6.83
CA PRO A 54 -11.01 -13.57 -5.38
C PRO A 54 -9.77 -14.27 -4.80
N PRO A 55 -9.38 -13.96 -3.54
CA PRO A 55 -8.22 -14.56 -2.90
C PRO A 55 -8.19 -16.09 -2.96
N GLU A 56 -9.35 -16.74 -2.85
CA GLU A 56 -9.49 -18.20 -2.90
C GLU A 56 -8.98 -18.77 -4.22
N GLN A 57 -9.27 -18.10 -5.35
CA GLN A 57 -8.84 -18.51 -6.67
C GLN A 57 -7.36 -18.20 -6.91
N ARG A 58 -6.93 -16.97 -6.59
CA ARG A 58 -5.53 -16.54 -6.76
C ARG A 58 -4.56 -17.38 -5.94
N TYR A 59 -4.98 -17.82 -4.76
CA TYR A 59 -4.13 -18.59 -3.84
C TYR A 59 -4.33 -20.10 -3.94
N ALA A 60 -5.31 -20.60 -4.69
CA ALA A 60 -5.63 -22.04 -4.79
C ALA A 60 -4.41 -22.90 -5.14
N GLN A 61 -3.52 -22.41 -6.00
CA GLN A 61 -2.33 -23.14 -6.47
C GLN A 61 -1.02 -22.64 -5.85
N ARG A 62 -1.08 -21.70 -4.90
CA ARG A 62 0.12 -21.11 -4.31
C ARG A 62 0.83 -22.13 -3.42
N LYS A 63 2.09 -22.41 -3.73
CA LYS A 63 2.98 -23.30 -2.96
C LYS A 63 4.37 -22.66 -2.83
N GLY A 64 5.19 -23.22 -1.95
CA GLY A 64 6.56 -22.78 -1.75
C GLY A 64 6.69 -21.60 -0.79
N LYS A 65 7.66 -20.72 -1.04
CA LYS A 65 7.98 -19.60 -0.16
C LYS A 65 6.85 -18.58 -0.11
N LEU A 66 6.74 -17.87 1.02
CA LEU A 66 5.89 -16.70 1.11
C LEU A 66 6.34 -15.68 0.06
N LYS A 67 5.39 -14.96 -0.57
CA LYS A 67 5.70 -13.85 -1.48
C LYS A 67 5.38 -12.55 -0.76
N LEU A 68 6.38 -11.70 -0.61
CA LEU A 68 6.31 -10.43 0.11
C LEU A 68 6.44 -9.29 -0.90
N LEU A 69 5.38 -8.50 -1.02
CA LEU A 69 5.41 -7.22 -1.71
C LEU A 69 5.57 -6.10 -0.68
N VAL A 70 6.59 -5.26 -0.86
CA VAL A 70 6.81 -4.06 -0.04
C VAL A 70 6.63 -2.82 -0.90
N VAL A 71 5.71 -1.94 -0.50
CA VAL A 71 5.33 -0.73 -1.26
C VAL A 71 5.60 0.51 -0.41
N GLY A 72 6.54 1.34 -0.85
CA GLY A 72 6.87 2.62 -0.22
C GLY A 72 6.16 3.84 -0.81
N GLY A 73 5.39 3.66 -1.89
CA GLY A 73 4.85 4.77 -2.70
C GLY A 73 5.89 5.37 -3.65
N SER A 74 5.47 6.18 -4.62
CA SER A 74 6.37 6.69 -5.69
C SER A 74 7.59 7.46 -5.20
N LEU A 75 7.44 8.19 -4.08
CA LEU A 75 8.55 8.91 -3.43
C LEU A 75 9.47 7.98 -2.63
N GLY A 76 9.05 6.75 -2.40
CA GLY A 76 9.74 5.80 -1.54
C GLY A 76 9.46 6.02 -0.06
N ALA A 77 9.64 4.96 0.71
CA ALA A 77 9.62 5.01 2.17
C ALA A 77 11.00 4.57 2.68
N THR A 78 11.90 5.54 2.90
CA THR A 78 13.30 5.28 3.30
C THR A 78 13.39 4.34 4.51
N ALA A 79 12.49 4.51 5.49
CA ALA A 79 12.43 3.62 6.64
C ALA A 79 12.21 2.14 6.25
N LEU A 80 11.34 1.86 5.28
CA LEU A 80 11.13 0.50 4.79
C LEU A 80 12.35 0.01 3.99
N ASN A 81 12.90 0.86 3.13
CA ASN A 81 14.09 0.57 2.32
C ASN A 81 15.29 0.13 3.18
N ASP A 82 15.40 0.67 4.39
CA ASP A 82 16.49 0.34 5.32
C ASP A 82 16.18 -0.85 6.23
N VAL A 83 14.95 -0.94 6.75
CA VAL A 83 14.58 -1.93 7.78
C VAL A 83 14.31 -3.30 7.17
N ILE A 84 13.64 -3.38 6.03
CA ILE A 84 13.20 -4.65 5.46
C ILE A 84 14.38 -5.57 5.09
N PRO A 85 15.43 -5.11 4.36
CA PRO A 85 16.58 -5.97 4.07
C PRO A 85 17.22 -6.55 5.33
N LYS A 86 17.38 -5.73 6.39
CA LYS A 86 17.96 -6.13 7.68
C LYS A 86 17.08 -7.13 8.43
N ALA A 87 15.76 -6.97 8.38
CA ALA A 87 14.82 -7.89 9.00
C ALA A 87 14.86 -9.26 8.28
N LEU A 88 14.91 -9.27 6.95
CA LEU A 88 14.97 -10.50 6.16
C LEU A 88 16.29 -11.24 6.31
N ALA A 89 17.40 -10.51 6.50
CA ALA A 89 18.71 -11.09 6.75
C ALA A 89 18.75 -11.95 8.03
N GLN A 90 17.92 -11.60 9.03
CA GLN A 90 17.81 -12.35 10.29
C GLN A 90 17.06 -13.67 10.14
N LEU A 91 16.34 -13.89 9.04
CA LEU A 91 15.67 -15.15 8.77
C LEU A 91 16.64 -16.18 8.18
N PRO A 92 16.54 -17.46 8.56
CA PRO A 92 17.26 -18.55 7.88
C PRO A 92 16.96 -18.56 6.37
N VAL A 93 18.00 -18.79 5.55
CA VAL A 93 17.92 -18.67 4.08
C VAL A 93 16.80 -19.53 3.48
N ASN A 94 16.57 -20.72 4.04
CA ASN A 94 15.55 -21.66 3.58
C ASN A 94 14.10 -21.21 3.85
N VAL A 95 13.86 -20.26 4.75
CA VAL A 95 12.51 -19.76 5.09
C VAL A 95 12.26 -18.32 4.63
N ARG A 96 13.27 -17.66 4.04
CA ARG A 96 13.11 -16.30 3.50
C ARG A 96 12.04 -16.27 2.40
N PRO A 97 11.17 -15.24 2.37
CA PRO A 97 10.19 -15.05 1.31
C PRO A 97 10.82 -14.69 -0.04
N GLU A 98 10.07 -14.84 -1.11
CA GLU A 98 10.31 -14.17 -2.39
C GLU A 98 9.87 -12.71 -2.28
N VAL A 99 10.78 -11.76 -2.54
CA VAL A 99 10.53 -10.34 -2.23
C VAL A 99 10.47 -9.51 -3.51
N ILE A 100 9.45 -8.65 -3.60
CA ILE A 100 9.42 -7.50 -4.50
C ILE A 100 9.38 -6.25 -3.62
N HIS A 101 10.35 -5.34 -3.77
CA HIS A 101 10.42 -4.11 -2.96
C HIS A 101 10.44 -2.87 -3.86
N GLN A 102 9.44 -2.00 -3.70
CA GLN A 102 9.34 -0.72 -4.39
C GLN A 102 9.95 0.41 -3.55
N ALA A 103 11.09 0.94 -4.00
CA ALA A 103 11.97 1.84 -3.22
C ALA A 103 11.70 3.33 -3.39
N GLY A 104 11.13 3.73 -4.54
CA GLY A 104 11.13 5.11 -5.03
C GLY A 104 12.35 5.41 -5.90
N GLU A 105 12.21 6.31 -6.88
CA GLU A 105 13.25 6.62 -7.87
C GLU A 105 14.59 7.06 -7.24
N LYS A 106 14.52 7.83 -6.15
CA LYS A 106 15.71 8.39 -5.50
C LYS A 106 16.46 7.38 -4.63
N HIS A 107 15.87 6.25 -4.30
CA HIS A 107 16.36 5.34 -3.27
C HIS A 107 16.64 3.93 -3.78
N ILE A 108 16.33 3.65 -5.04
CA ILE A 108 16.44 2.31 -5.61
C ILE A 108 17.86 1.75 -5.54
N GLU A 109 18.87 2.52 -5.95
CA GLU A 109 20.26 2.06 -5.97
C GLU A 109 20.77 1.73 -4.57
N ALA A 110 20.54 2.63 -3.61
CA ALA A 110 20.95 2.44 -2.22
C ALA A 110 20.26 1.22 -1.58
N MET A 111 18.95 1.06 -1.82
CA MET A 111 18.20 -0.09 -1.31
C MET A 111 18.66 -1.41 -1.93
N SER A 112 18.92 -1.44 -3.24
CA SER A 112 19.44 -2.63 -3.92
C SER A 112 20.80 -3.04 -3.36
N ALA A 113 21.70 -2.08 -3.12
CA ALA A 113 22.99 -2.33 -2.47
C ALA A 113 22.84 -2.88 -1.04
N HIS A 114 21.83 -2.45 -0.27
CA HIS A 114 21.56 -3.02 1.05
C HIS A 114 21.15 -4.49 0.98
N TYR A 115 20.29 -4.86 0.02
CA TYR A 115 19.90 -6.26 -0.18
C TYR A 115 21.11 -7.14 -0.55
N GLU A 116 21.94 -6.67 -1.47
CA GLU A 116 23.15 -7.36 -1.91
C GLU A 116 24.16 -7.54 -0.77
N ALA A 117 24.47 -6.48 -0.03
CA ALA A 117 25.41 -6.51 1.08
C ALA A 117 25.00 -7.47 2.21
N LEU A 118 23.69 -7.70 2.38
CA LEU A 118 23.13 -8.61 3.38
C LEU A 118 22.90 -10.03 2.86
N GLY A 119 23.21 -10.29 1.59
CA GLY A 119 22.98 -11.58 0.94
C GLY A 119 21.49 -11.98 0.95
N VAL A 120 20.60 -11.01 0.76
CA VAL A 120 19.15 -11.21 0.69
C VAL A 120 18.68 -10.96 -0.74
N GLU A 121 18.09 -11.98 -1.36
CA GLU A 121 17.53 -11.88 -2.70
C GLU A 121 16.21 -11.10 -2.69
N ALA A 122 16.09 -10.10 -3.57
CA ALA A 122 14.86 -9.35 -3.79
C ALA A 122 14.81 -8.77 -5.20
N VAL A 123 13.60 -8.69 -5.77
CA VAL A 123 13.33 -7.92 -6.99
C VAL A 123 13.06 -6.47 -6.57
N THR A 124 14.03 -5.60 -6.80
CA THR A 124 13.94 -4.19 -6.46
C THR A 124 13.37 -3.38 -7.61
N ARG A 125 12.40 -2.50 -7.35
CA ARG A 125 11.80 -1.62 -8.37
C ARG A 125 11.77 -0.17 -7.87
N ALA A 126 12.07 0.79 -8.74
CA ALA A 126 11.88 2.21 -8.40
C ALA A 126 10.38 2.52 -8.22
N PHE A 127 9.58 2.07 -9.18
CA PHE A 127 8.14 2.27 -9.23
C PHE A 127 7.44 1.04 -9.85
N ILE A 128 6.19 0.77 -9.45
CA ILE A 128 5.36 -0.30 -10.02
C ILE A 128 4.23 0.35 -10.80
N GLN A 129 4.31 0.28 -12.13
CA GLN A 129 3.31 0.91 -13.01
C GLN A 129 1.97 0.17 -12.97
N ASN A 130 2.01 -1.15 -13.09
CA ASN A 130 0.83 -2.01 -13.08
C ASN A 130 0.72 -2.74 -11.74
N MET A 131 -0.02 -2.15 -10.79
CA MET A 131 -0.25 -2.73 -9.47
C MET A 131 -1.00 -4.08 -9.49
N PRO A 132 -2.00 -4.31 -10.37
CA PRO A 132 -2.64 -5.62 -10.51
C PRO A 132 -1.65 -6.79 -10.66
N ASP A 133 -0.53 -6.61 -11.37
CA ASP A 133 0.43 -7.70 -11.63
C ASP A 133 1.18 -8.16 -10.38
N VAL A 134 1.14 -7.37 -9.30
CA VAL A 134 1.86 -7.65 -8.04
C VAL A 134 0.93 -7.90 -6.85
N TYR A 135 -0.39 -7.78 -7.03
CA TYR A 135 -1.42 -8.00 -5.99
C TYR A 135 -2.02 -9.41 -6.03
#